data_AF-A0A352A677-F1
#
_entry.id   AF-A0A352A677-F1
#
_cell.length_a   1.000
_cell.length_b   1.000
_cell.length_c   1.000
_cell.angle_alpha   90.00
_cell.angle_beta   90.00
_cell.angle_gamma   90.00
#
_symmetry.space_group_name_H-M   'P 1'
#
loop_
_entity.id
_entity.type
_entity.pdbx_description
1 polymer ?
#
loop_
_entity_poly.entity_id
_entity_poly.type
_entity_poly.pdbx_seq_one_letter_code
_entity_poly.pdbx_strand_id
1 'polypeptide(L)'
;MRKRSKVLSLIIMLLMLISSVSTVYAQVSDVEKHWAKEEISYMLDKGYLTGYPDGTFRPENNVSKAEFYRIINNLMGYTEEAEFGFKDVKSEDWFYNDVAKGIKMGYLIDAEFLNPRDFITREEVARIIGVTFKLSENVESTTYFKDYTLISPSAAGFIGTLKDEGYIAGFPDGNFEPLNNIKRSEVVKMLYNVLMAEGIPQKADLTAYKAALAKVKQSDYTKESWTAYQKVVLANVVTEENKQEEIDTATKAIISAQNKLVKLTSGGTVYVPTNPTQKADLTEYKAALTAVKESDYTKESWAVYQEVVSANLVTENNTQARVNEATQAIIAAQKNLVKIEVP
;
A
#
# COMPACT_ATOMS: atom_id res chain seq x y z
N MET A 1 -13.52 -1.95 -67.48
CA MET A 1 -12.89 -1.95 -66.13
C MET A 1 -13.35 -0.82 -65.19
N ARG A 2 -14.17 0.17 -65.61
CA ARG A 2 -14.53 1.35 -64.78
C ARG A 2 -15.67 1.19 -63.74
N LYS A 3 -16.44 0.09 -63.75
CA LYS A 3 -17.56 -0.11 -62.79
C LYS A 3 -17.15 -0.80 -61.49
N ARG A 4 -16.05 -1.57 -61.47
CA ARG A 4 -15.59 -2.31 -60.28
C ARG A 4 -14.88 -1.43 -59.23
N SER A 5 -14.26 -0.31 -59.63
CA SER A 5 -13.61 0.60 -58.65
C SER A 5 -14.59 1.46 -57.87
N LYS A 6 -15.79 1.76 -58.42
CA LYS A 6 -16.82 2.53 -57.71
C LYS A 6 -17.46 1.74 -56.56
N VAL A 7 -17.60 0.42 -56.71
CA VAL A 7 -18.12 -0.46 -55.65
C VAL A 7 -17.09 -0.66 -54.53
N LEU A 8 -15.80 -0.75 -54.87
CA LEU A 8 -14.72 -0.89 -53.90
C LEU A 8 -14.53 0.40 -53.07
N SER A 9 -14.64 1.59 -53.69
CA SER A 9 -14.63 2.86 -52.96
C SER A 9 -15.84 3.05 -52.05
N LEU A 10 -17.01 2.50 -52.40
CA LEU A 10 -18.19 2.54 -51.52
C LEU A 10 -18.05 1.65 -50.28
N ILE A 11 -17.40 0.49 -50.41
CA ILE A 11 -17.15 -0.44 -49.29
C ILE A 11 -16.08 0.12 -48.34
N ILE A 12 -15.02 0.75 -48.86
CA ILE A 12 -13.98 1.40 -48.03
C ILE A 12 -14.54 2.65 -47.32
N MET A 13 -15.42 3.41 -47.98
CA MET A 13 -16.08 4.58 -47.38
C MET A 13 -17.12 4.18 -46.31
N LEU A 14 -17.74 3.00 -46.45
CA LEU A 14 -18.62 2.41 -45.42
C LEU A 14 -17.82 1.86 -44.21
N LEU A 15 -16.60 1.35 -44.44
CA LEU A 15 -15.71 0.87 -43.37
C LEU A 15 -15.04 2.01 -42.59
N MET A 16 -14.82 3.18 -43.20
CA MET A 16 -14.29 4.37 -42.50
C MET A 16 -15.33 5.13 -41.65
N LEU A 17 -16.63 4.85 -41.81
CA LEU A 17 -17.70 5.45 -41.01
C LEU A 17 -17.88 4.80 -39.63
N ILE A 18 -17.12 3.75 -39.30
CA ILE A 18 -17.14 3.09 -37.97
C ILE A 18 -16.14 3.76 -37.01
N SER A 19 -15.34 4.72 -37.46
CA SER A 19 -14.27 5.35 -36.68
C SER A 19 -14.73 6.57 -35.89
N SER A 20 -15.58 6.35 -34.87
CA SER A 20 -15.65 7.14 -33.62
C SER A 20 -16.90 6.75 -32.84
N VAL A 21 -16.87 5.60 -32.16
CA VAL A 21 -17.76 5.41 -31.01
C VAL A 21 -17.16 6.26 -29.89
N SER A 22 -17.57 7.53 -29.82
CA SER A 22 -17.42 8.28 -28.59
C SER A 22 -18.24 7.52 -27.55
N THR A 23 -17.58 6.88 -26.59
CA THR A 23 -18.26 6.40 -25.38
C THR A 23 -18.86 7.61 -24.69
N VAL A 24 -20.11 7.89 -24.98
CA VAL A 24 -20.95 8.73 -24.12
C VAL A 24 -21.03 7.95 -22.82
N TYR A 25 -20.40 8.46 -21.75
CA TYR A 25 -20.63 7.92 -20.41
C TYR A 25 -22.14 8.02 -20.17
N ALA A 26 -22.78 6.85 -20.10
CA ALA A 26 -24.23 6.77 -20.08
C ALA A 26 -24.74 7.52 -18.84
N GLN A 27 -25.62 8.50 -19.08
CA GLN A 27 -26.64 8.83 -18.07
C GLN A 27 -27.36 7.52 -17.75
N VAL A 28 -27.09 6.97 -16.57
CA VAL A 28 -27.65 5.69 -16.14
C VAL A 28 -29.12 5.92 -15.78
N SER A 29 -30.04 5.33 -16.56
CA SER A 29 -31.46 5.73 -16.53
C SER A 29 -32.19 5.39 -15.23
N ASP A 30 -31.63 4.47 -14.44
CA ASP A 30 -32.25 3.88 -13.25
C ASP A 30 -31.83 4.54 -11.93
N VAL A 31 -31.02 5.61 -11.97
CA VAL A 31 -30.58 6.33 -10.76
C VAL A 31 -31.22 7.69 -10.57
N GLU A 32 -32.03 8.17 -11.52
CA GLU A 32 -32.50 9.57 -11.57
C GLU A 32 -33.27 10.05 -10.33
N LYS A 33 -33.93 9.14 -9.63
CA LYS A 33 -34.68 9.40 -8.37
C LYS A 33 -34.11 8.62 -7.18
N HIS A 34 -32.92 8.05 -7.35
CA HIS A 34 -32.30 7.20 -6.35
C HIS A 34 -31.61 8.06 -5.28
N TRP A 35 -31.65 7.65 -4.02
CA TRP A 35 -31.08 8.42 -2.90
C TRP A 35 -29.55 8.61 -3.04
N ALA A 36 -28.87 7.64 -3.66
CA ALA A 36 -27.43 7.68 -3.95
C ALA A 36 -27.07 8.32 -5.29
N LYS A 37 -27.99 9.04 -5.94
CA LYS A 37 -27.80 9.56 -7.31
C LYS A 37 -26.54 10.41 -7.43
N GLU A 38 -26.33 11.33 -6.49
CA GLU A 38 -25.26 12.31 -6.56
C GLU A 38 -23.90 11.61 -6.47
N GLU A 39 -23.76 10.67 -5.53
CA GLU A 39 -22.55 9.89 -5.33
C GLU A 39 -22.27 8.95 -6.50
N ILE A 40 -23.31 8.28 -7.02
CA ILE A 40 -23.19 7.42 -8.20
C ILE A 40 -22.74 8.25 -9.41
N SER A 41 -23.37 9.40 -9.65
CA SER A 41 -23.04 10.28 -10.78
C SER A 41 -21.61 10.78 -10.68
N TYR A 42 -21.19 11.24 -9.49
CA TYR A 42 -19.82 11.67 -9.25
C TYR A 42 -18.80 10.56 -9.58
N MET A 43 -19.01 9.35 -9.06
CA MET A 43 -18.07 8.25 -9.27
C MET A 43 -18.05 7.75 -10.72
N LEU A 44 -19.17 7.83 -11.45
CA LEU A 44 -19.24 7.55 -12.89
C LEU A 44 -18.50 8.62 -13.71
N ASP A 45 -18.73 9.89 -13.41
CA ASP A 45 -18.11 11.03 -14.11
C ASP A 45 -16.58 11.05 -13.96
N LYS A 46 -16.08 10.59 -12.80
CA LYS A 46 -14.64 10.42 -12.56
C LYS A 46 -14.06 9.15 -13.17
N GLY A 47 -14.90 8.25 -13.69
CA GLY A 47 -14.47 6.97 -14.25
C GLY A 47 -14.09 5.92 -13.22
N TYR A 48 -14.41 6.14 -11.93
CA TYR A 48 -14.12 5.18 -10.85
C TYR A 48 -15.08 3.99 -10.88
N LEU A 49 -16.30 4.21 -11.37
CA LEU A 49 -17.31 3.17 -11.57
C LEU A 49 -17.67 3.06 -13.05
N THR A 50 -18.23 1.91 -13.40
CA THR A 50 -18.86 1.69 -14.71
C THR A 50 -20.29 1.17 -14.51
N GLY A 51 -21.20 1.60 -15.37
CA GLY A 51 -22.52 1.01 -15.51
C GLY A 51 -22.48 -0.26 -16.37
N TYR A 52 -23.65 -0.84 -16.62
CA TYR A 52 -23.80 -1.99 -17.48
C TYR A 52 -23.96 -1.56 -18.95
N PRO A 53 -23.63 -2.44 -19.93
CA PRO A 53 -23.78 -2.13 -21.34
C PRO A 53 -25.21 -1.78 -21.79
N ASP A 54 -26.22 -2.14 -20.99
CA ASP A 54 -27.64 -1.82 -21.23
C ASP A 54 -28.04 -0.39 -20.77
N GLY A 55 -27.08 0.41 -20.28
CA GLY A 55 -27.32 1.78 -19.83
C GLY A 55 -27.86 1.89 -18.40
N THR A 56 -27.83 0.80 -17.61
CA THR A 56 -28.25 0.80 -16.21
C THR A 56 -27.06 0.82 -15.25
N PHE A 57 -27.27 1.28 -14.01
CA PHE A 57 -26.31 1.13 -12.91
C PHE A 57 -26.67 -0.03 -11.97
N ARG A 58 -27.97 -0.34 -11.85
CA ARG A 58 -28.56 -1.34 -10.96
C ARG A 58 -28.21 -1.09 -9.49
N PRO A 59 -28.59 0.08 -8.94
CA PRO A 59 -28.21 0.48 -7.57
C PRO A 59 -28.70 -0.50 -6.50
N GLU A 60 -29.83 -1.15 -6.73
CA GLU A 60 -30.47 -2.05 -5.76
C GLU A 60 -30.04 -3.52 -5.88
N ASN A 61 -29.13 -3.84 -6.81
CA ASN A 61 -28.57 -5.18 -6.94
C ASN A 61 -27.40 -5.38 -5.97
N ASN A 62 -27.23 -6.61 -5.50
CA ASN A 62 -26.03 -7.02 -4.79
C ASN A 62 -24.83 -7.03 -5.73
N VAL A 63 -23.63 -6.85 -5.15
CA VAL A 63 -22.36 -6.81 -5.87
C VAL A 63 -21.60 -8.11 -5.65
N SER A 64 -21.05 -8.71 -6.71
CA SER A 64 -20.14 -9.85 -6.56
C SER A 64 -18.76 -9.42 -6.06
N LYS A 65 -18.03 -10.33 -5.40
CA LYS A 65 -16.64 -10.06 -4.95
C LYS A 65 -15.76 -9.56 -6.08
N ALA A 66 -15.79 -10.21 -7.24
CA ALA A 66 -15.06 -9.82 -8.44
C ALA A 66 -15.39 -8.41 -8.92
N GLU A 67 -16.67 -8.04 -8.94
CA GLU A 67 -17.09 -6.69 -9.34
C GLU A 67 -16.58 -5.63 -8.36
N PHE A 68 -16.60 -5.94 -7.07
CA PHE A 68 -16.09 -5.03 -6.06
C PHE A 68 -14.56 -4.84 -6.15
N TYR A 69 -13.79 -5.89 -6.43
CA TYR A 69 -12.35 -5.78 -6.63
C TYR A 69 -12.01 -4.89 -7.83
N ARG A 70 -12.76 -5.03 -8.94
CA ARG A 70 -12.62 -4.13 -10.09
C ARG A 70 -12.96 -2.68 -9.74
N ILE A 71 -13.97 -2.44 -8.91
CA ILE A 71 -14.29 -1.08 -8.41
C ILE A 71 -13.10 -0.49 -7.66
N ILE A 72 -12.53 -1.23 -6.71
CA ILE A 72 -11.35 -0.80 -5.94
C ILE A 72 -10.16 -0.52 -6.87
N ASN A 73 -9.84 -1.44 -7.77
CA ASN A 73 -8.71 -1.29 -8.67
C ASN A 73 -8.85 -0.08 -9.62
N ASN A 74 -10.06 0.17 -10.12
CA ASN A 74 -10.34 1.33 -10.97
C ASN A 74 -10.24 2.64 -10.17
N LEU A 75 -10.80 2.68 -8.97
CA LEU A 75 -10.75 3.83 -8.08
C LEU A 75 -9.29 4.21 -7.74
N MET A 76 -8.47 3.20 -7.45
CA MET A 76 -7.09 3.40 -7.00
C MET A 76 -6.06 3.46 -8.14
N GLY A 77 -6.47 3.11 -9.36
CA GLY A 77 -5.55 3.05 -10.51
C GLY A 77 -4.50 1.94 -10.40
N TYR A 78 -4.81 0.83 -9.73
CA TYR A 78 -3.85 -0.25 -9.51
C TYR A 78 -3.51 -1.00 -10.80
N THR A 79 -2.19 -1.19 -11.00
CA THR A 79 -1.63 -1.82 -12.20
C THR A 79 -0.63 -2.94 -11.89
N GLU A 80 0.00 -2.92 -10.71
CA GLU A 80 0.91 -4.00 -10.31
C GLU A 80 0.13 -5.26 -9.92
N GLU A 81 0.70 -6.41 -10.26
CA GLU A 81 0.09 -7.73 -10.07
C GLU A 81 1.04 -8.64 -9.28
N ALA A 82 0.48 -9.65 -8.62
CA ALA A 82 1.21 -10.69 -7.89
C ALA A 82 0.61 -12.06 -8.19
N GLU A 83 1.43 -13.10 -8.10
CA GLU A 83 0.98 -14.49 -8.19
C GLU A 83 0.13 -14.88 -6.96
N PHE A 84 -0.81 -15.82 -7.16
CA PHE A 84 -1.71 -16.32 -6.12
C PHE A 84 -2.12 -17.78 -6.40
N GLY A 85 -2.68 -18.45 -5.39
CA GLY A 85 -3.01 -19.87 -5.38
C GLY A 85 -4.49 -20.24 -5.46
N PHE A 86 -5.41 -19.29 -5.61
CA PHE A 86 -6.86 -19.56 -5.69
C PHE A 86 -7.23 -20.56 -6.80
N LYS A 87 -7.86 -21.68 -6.41
CA LYS A 87 -8.22 -22.77 -7.35
C LYS A 87 -9.42 -22.45 -8.24
N ASP A 88 -10.24 -21.49 -7.85
CA ASP A 88 -11.47 -21.08 -8.52
C ASP A 88 -11.33 -19.79 -9.35
N VAL A 89 -10.10 -19.31 -9.54
CA VAL A 89 -9.76 -18.14 -10.37
C VAL A 89 -8.82 -18.60 -11.49
N LYS A 90 -9.29 -18.53 -12.74
CA LYS A 90 -8.54 -18.97 -13.92
C LYS A 90 -8.06 -17.78 -14.75
N SER A 91 -6.97 -17.92 -15.48
CA SER A 91 -6.39 -16.85 -16.32
C SER A 91 -7.35 -16.29 -17.38
N GLU A 92 -8.38 -17.03 -17.75
CA GLU A 92 -9.40 -16.61 -18.72
C GLU A 92 -10.58 -15.87 -18.06
N ASP A 93 -10.66 -15.87 -16.72
CA ASP A 93 -11.70 -15.14 -16.01
C ASP A 93 -11.46 -13.63 -16.17
N TRP A 94 -12.53 -12.88 -16.48
CA TRP A 94 -12.43 -11.43 -16.69
C TRP A 94 -11.88 -10.66 -15.48
N PHE A 95 -11.99 -11.25 -14.29
CA PHE A 95 -11.53 -10.68 -13.02
C PHE A 95 -10.15 -11.20 -12.59
N TYR A 96 -9.47 -12.04 -13.38
CA TYR A 96 -8.17 -12.63 -13.00
C TYR A 96 -7.16 -11.55 -12.60
N ASN A 97 -6.98 -10.54 -13.44
CA ASN A 97 -6.04 -9.43 -13.17
C ASN A 97 -6.49 -8.59 -11.97
N ASP A 98 -7.81 -8.47 -11.73
CA ASP A 98 -8.31 -7.74 -10.57
C ASP A 98 -7.96 -8.43 -9.25
N VAL A 99 -7.99 -9.77 -9.24
CA VAL A 99 -7.54 -10.58 -8.10
C VAL A 99 -6.04 -10.46 -7.90
N ALA A 100 -5.25 -10.55 -8.99
CA ALA A 100 -3.79 -10.40 -8.93
C ALA A 100 -3.37 -9.06 -8.31
N LYS A 101 -4.06 -7.97 -8.70
CA LYS A 101 -3.86 -6.64 -8.12
C LYS A 101 -4.26 -6.59 -6.65
N GLY A 102 -5.38 -7.22 -6.29
CA GLY A 102 -5.82 -7.25 -4.89
C GLY A 102 -4.85 -7.96 -3.96
N ILE A 103 -4.21 -9.02 -4.44
CA ILE A 103 -3.14 -9.72 -3.71
C ILE A 103 -1.91 -8.83 -3.60
N LYS A 104 -1.49 -8.23 -4.72
CA LYS A 104 -0.34 -7.32 -4.76
C LYS A 104 -0.49 -6.12 -3.80
N MET A 105 -1.69 -5.56 -3.72
CA MET A 105 -1.99 -4.40 -2.87
C MET A 105 -2.38 -4.79 -1.44
N GLY A 106 -2.46 -6.09 -1.14
CA GLY A 106 -2.69 -6.61 0.20
C GLY A 106 -4.12 -6.49 0.73
N TYR A 107 -5.09 -6.04 -0.08
CA TYR A 107 -6.50 -6.05 0.33
C TYR A 107 -7.13 -7.44 0.14
N LEU A 108 -6.53 -8.31 -0.68
CA LEU A 108 -6.83 -9.74 -0.71
C LEU A 108 -5.70 -10.53 -0.05
N ILE A 109 -6.09 -11.62 0.58
CA ILE A 109 -5.18 -12.58 1.22
C ILE A 109 -5.34 -13.90 0.46
N ASP A 110 -4.22 -14.47 0.02
CA ASP A 110 -4.22 -15.73 -0.73
C ASP A 110 -4.75 -16.89 0.13
N ALA A 111 -5.56 -17.75 -0.47
CA ALA A 111 -6.20 -18.89 0.17
C ALA A 111 -6.55 -19.96 -0.88
N GLU A 112 -7.16 -21.06 -0.46
CA GLU A 112 -7.53 -22.13 -1.39
C GLU A 112 -8.63 -21.71 -2.38
N PHE A 113 -9.62 -20.94 -1.91
CA PHE A 113 -10.77 -20.49 -2.70
C PHE A 113 -11.13 -19.04 -2.39
N LEU A 114 -11.44 -18.26 -3.42
CA LEU A 114 -11.85 -16.86 -3.30
C LEU A 114 -13.38 -16.68 -3.35
N ASN A 115 -14.07 -17.57 -4.07
CA ASN A 115 -15.47 -17.49 -4.46
C ASN A 115 -15.83 -16.15 -5.12
N PRO A 116 -15.15 -15.77 -6.22
CA PRO A 116 -15.20 -14.42 -6.79
C PRO A 116 -16.58 -14.04 -7.37
N ARG A 117 -17.42 -15.03 -7.66
CA ARG A 117 -18.77 -14.85 -8.21
C ARG A 117 -19.85 -14.73 -7.15
N ASP A 118 -19.54 -15.05 -5.90
CA ASP A 118 -20.47 -14.88 -4.79
C ASP A 118 -20.65 -13.39 -4.49
N PHE A 119 -21.81 -13.06 -3.91
CA PHE A 119 -22.05 -11.71 -3.44
C PHE A 119 -21.14 -11.39 -2.25
N ILE A 120 -20.61 -10.18 -2.23
CA ILE A 120 -19.74 -9.71 -1.16
C ILE A 120 -20.56 -9.24 0.03
N THR A 121 -20.11 -9.56 1.24
CA THR A 121 -20.78 -9.10 2.45
C THR A 121 -20.40 -7.67 2.79
N ARG A 122 -21.23 -7.02 3.63
CA ARG A 122 -21.00 -5.66 4.09
C ARG A 122 -19.71 -5.52 4.91
N GLU A 123 -19.37 -6.51 5.72
CA GLU A 123 -18.10 -6.50 6.47
C GLU A 123 -16.87 -6.68 5.56
N GLU A 124 -16.96 -7.50 4.51
CA GLU A 124 -15.87 -7.70 3.55
C GLU A 124 -15.57 -6.39 2.82
N VAL A 125 -16.62 -5.66 2.40
CA VAL A 125 -16.48 -4.32 1.80
C VAL A 125 -15.84 -3.34 2.78
N ALA A 126 -16.31 -3.26 4.03
CA ALA A 126 -15.76 -2.37 5.03
C ALA A 126 -14.26 -2.63 5.30
N ARG A 127 -13.87 -3.91 5.44
CA ARG A 127 -12.48 -4.31 5.63
C ARG A 127 -11.61 -3.88 4.45
N ILE A 128 -12.03 -4.19 3.22
CA ILE A 128 -11.25 -3.86 2.02
C ILE A 128 -11.11 -2.35 1.87
N ILE A 129 -12.16 -1.57 2.13
CA ILE A 129 -12.07 -0.09 2.14
C ILE A 129 -11.06 0.36 3.18
N GLY A 130 -11.15 -0.15 4.42
CA GLY A 130 -10.22 0.19 5.48
C GLY A 130 -8.75 -0.08 5.13
N VAL A 131 -8.46 -1.27 4.58
CA VAL A 131 -7.12 -1.63 4.11
C VAL A 131 -6.67 -0.72 2.95
N THR A 132 -7.53 -0.53 1.95
CA THR A 132 -7.22 0.23 0.73
C THR A 132 -6.91 1.69 1.04
N PHE A 133 -7.66 2.30 1.95
CA PHE A 133 -7.48 3.70 2.39
C PHE A 133 -6.49 3.84 3.54
N LYS A 134 -5.86 2.74 4.00
CA LYS A 134 -4.90 2.71 5.10
C LYS A 134 -5.47 3.40 6.35
N LEU A 135 -6.72 3.08 6.67
CA LEU A 135 -7.39 3.61 7.86
C LEU A 135 -6.76 3.00 9.11
N SER A 136 -6.75 3.78 10.20
CA SER A 136 -6.44 3.22 11.52
C SER A 136 -7.52 2.22 11.93
N GLU A 137 -7.21 1.32 12.86
CA GLU A 137 -8.18 0.39 13.43
C GLU A 137 -8.66 0.90 14.79
N ASN A 138 -9.98 0.94 15.00
CA ASN A 138 -10.62 1.29 16.26
C ASN A 138 -11.71 0.26 16.59
N VAL A 139 -11.33 -0.84 17.24
CA VAL A 139 -12.27 -1.93 17.57
C VAL A 139 -13.36 -1.48 18.54
N GLU A 140 -13.07 -0.55 19.45
CA GLU A 140 -14.01 -0.11 20.51
C GLU A 140 -15.29 0.50 19.90
N SER A 141 -15.14 1.25 18.81
CA SER A 141 -16.24 1.87 18.08
C SER A 141 -17.15 0.87 17.34
N THR A 142 -16.83 -0.42 17.29
CA THR A 142 -17.78 -1.41 16.75
C THR A 142 -18.99 -1.60 17.67
N THR A 143 -18.84 -1.36 18.97
CA THR A 143 -19.89 -1.55 19.99
C THR A 143 -21.08 -0.59 19.85
N TYR A 144 -20.96 0.43 19.00
CA TYR A 144 -22.11 1.28 18.61
C TYR A 144 -23.16 0.51 17.80
N PHE A 145 -22.80 -0.59 17.16
CA PHE A 145 -23.73 -1.48 16.45
C PHE A 145 -24.26 -2.54 17.40
N LYS A 146 -25.56 -2.83 17.35
CA LYS A 146 -26.18 -3.82 18.23
C LYS A 146 -25.74 -5.26 17.93
N ASP A 147 -25.44 -5.55 16.68
CA ASP A 147 -25.00 -6.84 16.16
C ASP A 147 -23.47 -6.94 16.00
N TYR A 148 -22.70 -6.11 16.74
CA TYR A 148 -21.25 -6.09 16.67
C TYR A 148 -20.59 -7.45 16.94
N THR A 149 -21.25 -8.34 17.68
CA THR A 149 -20.76 -9.70 17.97
C THR A 149 -20.76 -10.61 16.75
N LEU A 150 -21.45 -10.24 15.66
CA LEU A 150 -21.42 -10.93 14.38
C LEU A 150 -20.28 -10.46 13.47
N ILE A 151 -19.60 -9.36 13.82
CA ILE A 151 -18.49 -8.81 13.03
C ILE A 151 -17.24 -9.67 13.24
N SER A 152 -16.60 -10.06 12.14
CA SER A 152 -15.35 -10.79 12.17
C SER A 152 -14.21 -9.96 12.79
N PRO A 153 -13.26 -10.59 13.54
CA PRO A 153 -12.14 -9.87 14.14
C PRO A 153 -11.30 -9.07 13.12
N SER A 154 -11.15 -9.56 11.90
CA SER A 154 -10.37 -8.91 10.85
C SER A 154 -11.05 -7.70 10.22
N ALA A 155 -12.36 -7.53 10.41
CA ALA A 155 -13.11 -6.37 9.93
C ALA A 155 -13.43 -5.37 11.06
N ALA A 156 -13.41 -5.81 12.32
CA ALA A 156 -13.86 -5.03 13.47
C ALA A 156 -13.13 -3.68 13.60
N GLY A 157 -11.80 -3.67 13.53
CA GLY A 157 -11.03 -2.43 13.65
C GLY A 157 -11.42 -1.39 12.61
N PHE A 158 -11.51 -1.79 11.35
CA PHE A 158 -11.90 -0.90 10.25
C PHE A 158 -13.36 -0.46 10.32
N ILE A 159 -14.29 -1.36 10.65
CA ILE A 159 -15.70 -1.00 10.80
C ILE A 159 -15.88 0.04 11.91
N GLY A 160 -15.19 -0.13 13.04
CA GLY A 160 -15.25 0.83 14.12
C GLY A 160 -14.68 2.19 13.72
N THR A 161 -13.56 2.25 12.99
CA THR A 161 -13.04 3.52 12.44
C THR A 161 -14.00 4.16 11.46
N LEU A 162 -14.54 3.40 10.50
CA LEU A 162 -15.54 3.92 9.56
C LEU A 162 -16.76 4.51 10.30
N LYS A 163 -17.15 3.92 11.43
CA LYS A 163 -18.27 4.39 12.26
C LYS A 163 -17.92 5.65 13.05
N ASP A 164 -16.71 5.72 13.59
CA ASP A 164 -16.21 6.82 14.43
C ASP A 164 -16.03 8.10 13.59
N GLU A 165 -15.40 7.95 12.42
CA GLU A 165 -15.20 9.05 11.45
C GLU A 165 -16.49 9.46 10.72
N GLY A 166 -17.61 8.76 10.96
CA GLY A 166 -18.91 9.07 10.36
C GLY A 166 -19.04 8.66 8.88
N TYR A 167 -18.13 7.82 8.38
CA TYR A 167 -18.18 7.29 7.02
C TYR A 167 -19.30 6.27 6.84
N ILE A 168 -19.68 5.56 7.90
CA ILE A 168 -20.86 4.69 7.98
C ILE A 168 -21.74 5.02 9.18
N ALA A 169 -23.06 4.85 9.02
CA ALA A 169 -24.03 5.07 10.09
C ALA A 169 -24.66 3.77 10.65
N GLY A 170 -24.66 2.69 9.87
CA GLY A 170 -25.49 1.51 10.13
C GLY A 170 -26.92 1.68 9.62
N PHE A 171 -27.78 0.72 9.97
CA PHE A 171 -29.20 0.73 9.61
C PHE A 171 -30.06 1.41 10.68
N PRO A 172 -31.29 1.85 10.36
CA PRO A 172 -32.16 2.56 11.31
C PRO A 172 -32.50 1.78 12.60
N ASP A 173 -32.39 0.45 12.57
CA ASP A 173 -32.60 -0.41 13.73
C ASP A 173 -31.37 -0.48 14.66
N GLY A 174 -30.25 0.14 14.28
CA GLY A 174 -28.99 0.18 15.02
C GLY A 174 -28.05 -0.99 14.71
N ASN A 175 -28.35 -1.81 13.72
CA ASN A 175 -27.46 -2.89 13.26
C ASN A 175 -26.49 -2.42 12.18
N PHE A 176 -25.35 -3.10 12.06
CA PHE A 176 -24.45 -2.98 10.92
C PHE A 176 -24.82 -3.96 9.81
N GLU A 177 -25.34 -5.14 10.14
CA GLU A 177 -25.62 -6.28 9.25
C GLU A 177 -24.36 -6.82 8.53
N PRO A 178 -23.33 -7.29 9.26
CA PRO A 178 -22.02 -7.64 8.69
C PRO A 178 -22.07 -8.75 7.63
N LEU A 179 -22.94 -9.74 7.83
CA LEU A 179 -23.03 -10.93 6.98
C LEU A 179 -24.00 -10.77 5.79
N ASN A 180 -24.71 -9.65 5.72
CA ASN A 180 -25.64 -9.41 4.62
C ASN A 180 -24.90 -9.00 3.35
N ASN A 181 -25.39 -9.48 2.21
CA ASN A 181 -24.92 -9.07 0.91
C ASN A 181 -25.27 -7.60 0.69
N ILE A 182 -24.27 -6.79 0.37
CA ILE A 182 -24.41 -5.34 0.26
C ILE A 182 -24.89 -4.93 -1.14
N LYS A 183 -25.78 -3.94 -1.20
CA LYS A 183 -26.24 -3.38 -2.47
C LYS A 183 -25.21 -2.47 -3.09
N ARG A 184 -25.24 -2.34 -4.42
CA ARG A 184 -24.31 -1.51 -5.19
C ARG A 184 -24.37 -0.03 -4.77
N SER A 185 -25.55 0.51 -4.48
CA SER A 185 -25.73 1.87 -3.98
C SER A 185 -25.08 2.11 -2.61
N GLU A 186 -25.12 1.13 -1.73
CA GLU A 186 -24.50 1.22 -0.40
C GLU A 186 -22.97 1.15 -0.49
N VAL A 187 -22.43 0.29 -1.37
CA VAL A 187 -21.00 0.27 -1.70
C VAL A 187 -20.53 1.64 -2.18
N VAL A 188 -21.27 2.25 -3.13
CA VAL A 188 -20.95 3.60 -3.63
C VAL A 188 -20.96 4.61 -2.49
N LYS A 189 -21.98 4.59 -1.63
CA LYS A 189 -22.08 5.55 -0.54
C LYS A 189 -20.91 5.45 0.44
N MET A 190 -20.54 4.22 0.82
CA MET A 190 -19.37 3.98 1.68
C MET A 190 -18.08 4.48 1.04
N LEU A 191 -17.81 4.10 -0.21
CA LEU A 191 -16.62 4.54 -0.94
C LEU A 191 -16.58 6.05 -1.12
N TYR A 192 -17.70 6.66 -1.49
CA TYR A 192 -17.78 8.11 -1.68
C TYR A 192 -17.47 8.88 -0.40
N ASN A 193 -18.05 8.46 0.74
CA ASN A 193 -17.80 9.13 2.02
C ASN A 193 -16.31 9.08 2.40
N VAL A 194 -15.68 7.91 2.30
CA VAL A 194 -14.25 7.74 2.60
C VAL A 194 -13.39 8.51 1.60
N LEU A 195 -13.70 8.42 0.30
CA LEU A 195 -12.99 9.14 -0.75
C LEU A 195 -13.04 10.66 -0.55
N MET A 196 -14.20 11.20 -0.15
CA MET A 196 -14.35 12.64 0.04
C MET A 196 -13.61 13.15 1.28
N ALA A 197 -13.44 12.30 2.29
CA ALA A 197 -12.73 12.67 3.51
C ALA A 197 -11.22 12.45 3.43
N GLU A 198 -10.79 11.29 2.93
CA GLU A 198 -9.38 10.87 2.90
C GLU A 198 -8.68 11.23 1.58
N GLY A 199 -9.43 11.41 0.48
CA GLY A 199 -8.89 11.44 -0.87
C GLY A 199 -8.38 10.07 -1.33
N ILE A 200 -7.92 9.96 -2.57
CA ILE A 200 -7.23 8.74 -3.03
C ILE A 200 -5.84 8.74 -2.39
N PRO A 201 -5.46 7.69 -1.63
CA PRO A 201 -4.11 7.55 -1.11
C PRO A 201 -3.08 7.62 -2.24
N GLN A 202 -2.24 8.66 -2.21
CA GLN A 202 -1.10 8.80 -3.11
C GLN A 202 0.15 8.29 -2.43
N LYS A 203 1.11 7.81 -3.22
CA LYS A 203 2.46 7.54 -2.72
C LYS A 203 3.02 8.82 -2.12
N ALA A 204 3.44 8.74 -0.86
CA ALA A 204 3.84 9.90 -0.11
C ALA A 204 5.27 10.35 -0.50
N ASP A 205 5.50 11.66 -0.47
CA ASP A 205 6.78 12.28 -0.82
C ASP A 205 7.79 12.13 0.32
N LEU A 206 8.86 11.37 0.04
CA LEU A 206 9.98 11.13 0.96
C LEU A 206 11.10 12.15 0.85
N THR A 207 10.99 13.18 0.01
CA THR A 207 12.09 14.10 -0.30
C THR A 207 12.63 14.79 0.96
N ALA A 208 11.74 15.35 1.79
CA ALA A 208 12.14 16.02 3.03
C ALA A 208 12.73 15.05 4.07
N TYR A 209 12.15 13.85 4.19
CA TYR A 209 12.64 12.79 5.06
C TYR A 209 14.06 12.35 4.69
N LYS A 210 14.28 12.03 3.41
CA LYS A 210 15.60 11.64 2.89
C LYS A 210 16.62 12.77 3.03
N ALA A 211 16.23 14.01 2.76
CA ALA A 211 17.09 15.18 2.93
C ALA A 211 17.48 15.42 4.39
N ALA A 212 16.53 15.23 5.33
CA ALA A 212 16.82 15.32 6.76
C ALA A 212 17.86 14.27 7.15
N LEU A 213 17.67 12.99 6.82
CA LEU A 213 18.64 11.93 7.14
C LEU A 213 20.04 12.20 6.58
N ALA A 214 20.14 12.75 5.37
CA ALA A 214 21.41 13.06 4.72
C ALA A 214 22.16 14.27 5.30
N LYS A 215 21.52 15.09 6.14
CA LYS A 215 22.07 16.36 6.64
C LYS A 215 23.21 16.21 7.65
N VAL A 216 23.28 15.06 8.33
CA VAL A 216 24.23 14.83 9.43
C VAL A 216 25.13 13.64 9.13
N LYS A 217 26.39 13.74 9.51
CA LYS A 217 27.40 12.70 9.32
C LYS A 217 27.99 12.29 10.65
N GLN A 218 28.05 10.98 10.92
CA GLN A 218 28.52 10.42 12.18
C GLN A 218 29.88 10.97 12.65
N SER A 219 30.80 11.21 11.71
CA SER A 219 32.16 11.69 12.00
C SER A 219 32.21 13.06 12.69
N ASP A 220 31.12 13.83 12.62
CA ASP A 220 31.12 15.24 13.03
C ASP A 220 30.65 15.39 14.50
N TYR A 221 30.19 14.30 15.11
CA TYR A 221 29.50 14.30 16.41
C TYR A 221 30.07 13.28 17.39
N THR A 222 29.78 13.46 18.68
CA THR A 222 30.19 12.51 19.72
C THR A 222 29.46 11.16 19.56
N LYS A 223 30.14 10.06 19.93
CA LYS A 223 29.56 8.71 19.88
C LYS A 223 28.24 8.59 20.65
N GLU A 224 28.18 9.20 21.83
CA GLU A 224 27.00 9.18 22.70
C GLU A 224 25.80 9.90 22.04
N SER A 225 25.98 11.14 21.57
CA SER A 225 24.90 11.89 20.93
C SER A 225 24.44 11.25 19.62
N TRP A 226 25.38 10.65 18.85
CA TRP A 226 25.04 9.90 17.64
C TRP A 226 24.21 8.65 17.93
N THR A 227 24.55 7.90 18.98
CA THR A 227 23.80 6.69 19.38
C THR A 227 22.36 7.04 19.75
N ALA A 228 22.15 8.17 20.45
CA ALA A 228 20.81 8.67 20.77
C ALA A 228 20.01 9.07 19.51
N TYR A 229 20.65 9.73 18.54
CA TYR A 229 20.04 10.06 17.25
C TYR A 229 19.59 8.81 16.47
N GLN A 230 20.42 7.77 16.41
CA GLN A 230 20.09 6.53 15.68
C GLN A 230 18.86 5.82 16.24
N LYS A 231 18.63 5.85 17.56
CA LYS A 231 17.41 5.30 18.17
C LYS A 231 16.15 6.00 17.67
N VAL A 232 16.21 7.33 17.50
CA VAL A 232 15.08 8.10 16.96
C VAL A 232 14.84 7.73 15.49
N VAL A 233 15.90 7.61 14.69
CA VAL A 233 15.76 7.20 13.27
C VAL A 233 15.09 5.83 13.16
N LEU A 234 15.52 4.84 13.94
CA LEU A 234 14.95 3.49 13.92
C LEU A 234 13.48 3.45 14.32
N ALA A 235 13.06 4.29 15.27
CA ALA A 235 11.65 4.40 15.68
C ALA A 235 10.78 5.16 14.65
N ASN A 236 11.38 5.81 13.66
CA ASN A 236 10.69 6.68 12.68
C ASN A 236 11.03 6.26 11.24
N VAL A 237 11.11 4.96 10.99
CA VAL A 237 11.28 4.41 9.64
C VAL A 237 9.94 4.51 8.91
N VAL A 238 9.97 5.14 7.75
CA VAL A 238 8.80 5.32 6.87
C VAL A 238 9.15 5.00 5.43
N THR A 239 8.14 4.70 4.64
CA THR A 239 8.22 4.38 3.21
C THR A 239 7.23 5.24 2.41
N GLU A 240 7.28 5.15 1.08
CA GLU A 240 6.30 5.83 0.21
C GLU A 240 4.87 5.30 0.39
N GLU A 241 4.71 4.18 1.11
CA GLU A 241 3.43 3.58 1.46
C GLU A 241 2.83 4.15 2.76
N ASN A 242 3.56 4.95 3.53
CA ASN A 242 3.01 5.63 4.70
C ASN A 242 2.14 6.83 4.30
N LYS A 243 1.26 7.28 5.21
CA LYS A 243 0.54 8.56 5.00
C LYS A 243 1.53 9.72 5.04
N GLN A 244 1.30 10.78 4.26
CA GLN A 244 2.19 11.94 4.23
C GLN A 244 2.38 12.55 5.64
N GLU A 245 1.32 12.59 6.44
CA GLU A 245 1.36 13.12 7.81
C GLU A 245 2.28 12.31 8.74
N GLU A 246 2.37 10.99 8.54
CA GLU A 246 3.28 10.12 9.28
C GLU A 246 4.73 10.40 8.88
N ILE A 247 4.99 10.58 7.57
CA ILE A 247 6.31 10.95 7.06
C ILE A 247 6.73 12.32 7.58
N ASP A 248 5.82 13.29 7.59
CA ASP A 248 6.07 14.63 8.11
C ASP A 248 6.39 14.59 9.61
N THR A 249 5.67 13.76 10.37
CA THR A 249 5.92 13.53 11.80
C THR A 249 7.28 12.88 12.04
N ALA A 250 7.59 11.81 11.31
CA ALA A 250 8.89 11.14 11.35
C ALA A 250 10.04 12.11 11.00
N THR A 251 9.85 12.93 9.96
CA THR A 251 10.82 13.95 9.54
C THR A 251 11.06 14.99 10.64
N LYS A 252 9.99 15.48 11.31
CA LYS A 252 10.11 16.41 12.45
C LYS A 252 10.85 15.79 13.64
N ALA A 253 10.59 14.51 13.93
CA ALA A 253 11.28 13.78 14.99
C ALA A 253 12.78 13.66 14.71
N ILE A 254 13.15 13.32 13.47
CA ILE A 254 14.55 13.26 13.01
C ILE A 254 15.22 14.62 13.15
N ILE A 255 14.61 15.70 12.63
CA ILE A 255 15.17 17.06 12.73
C ILE A 255 15.36 17.47 14.21
N SER A 256 14.39 17.14 15.07
CA SER A 256 14.49 17.44 16.50
C SER A 256 15.63 16.67 17.18
N ALA A 257 15.88 15.43 16.77
CA ALA A 257 17.00 14.64 17.26
C ALA A 257 18.36 15.17 16.75
N GLN A 258 18.42 15.70 15.53
CA GLN A 258 19.63 16.35 15.00
C GLN A 258 20.06 17.55 15.83
N ASN A 259 19.10 18.34 16.32
CA ASN A 259 19.38 19.51 17.16
C ASN A 259 19.99 19.14 18.52
N LYS A 260 19.90 17.87 18.94
CA LYS A 260 20.49 17.33 20.17
C LYS A 260 21.89 16.74 19.95
N LEU A 261 22.38 16.71 18.71
CA LEU A 261 23.71 16.21 18.40
C LEU A 261 24.79 17.13 18.96
N VAL A 262 25.84 16.54 19.55
CA VAL A 262 26.96 17.28 20.14
C VAL A 262 28.15 17.20 19.19
N LYS A 263 28.57 18.34 18.63
CA LYS A 263 29.70 18.42 17.70
C LYS A 263 31.02 18.11 18.40
N LEU A 264 31.94 17.47 17.69
CA LEU A 264 33.35 17.40 18.12
C LEU A 264 33.96 18.81 18.00
N THR A 265 34.38 19.42 19.10
CA THR A 265 35.00 20.74 19.08
C THR A 265 36.47 20.64 18.67
N SER A 266 36.88 21.52 17.74
CA SER A 266 38.31 21.73 17.44
C SER A 266 38.91 22.64 18.52
N GLY A 267 39.62 22.04 19.49
CA GLY A 267 40.49 22.72 20.46
C GLY A 267 40.02 22.58 21.92
N GLY A 268 40.76 21.97 22.85
CA GLY A 268 42.21 21.82 22.92
C GLY A 268 42.65 20.48 23.54
N THR A 269 42.80 19.47 22.69
CA THR A 269 44.08 18.91 22.26
C THR A 269 43.71 17.97 21.14
N VAL A 270 44.27 18.27 19.96
CA VAL A 270 43.93 17.63 18.71
C VAL A 270 44.29 16.16 18.84
N TYR A 271 43.29 15.29 18.84
CA TYR A 271 43.53 13.91 18.43
C TYR A 271 43.98 13.99 16.98
N VAL A 272 45.27 13.79 16.75
CA VAL A 272 45.83 13.44 15.45
C VAL A 272 45.77 11.92 15.41
N PRO A 273 44.78 11.29 14.76
CA PRO A 273 45.00 9.94 14.29
C PRO A 273 46.08 10.05 13.22
N THR A 274 47.22 9.44 13.49
CA THR A 274 48.30 9.28 12.53
C THR A 274 47.73 8.68 11.25
N ASN A 275 47.72 9.48 10.19
CA ASN A 275 47.49 9.02 8.83
C ASN A 275 48.61 8.03 8.49
N PRO A 276 48.25 6.84 7.99
CA PRO A 276 48.72 6.50 6.67
C PRO A 276 47.52 6.26 5.77
N THR A 277 47.14 7.29 5.04
CA THR A 277 46.83 7.33 3.60
C THR A 277 46.23 6.10 2.89
N GLN A 278 45.44 5.27 3.55
CA GLN A 278 44.69 4.22 2.87
C GLN A 278 43.29 4.10 3.47
N LYS A 279 42.30 4.53 2.67
CA LYS A 279 40.89 4.24 2.92
C LYS A 279 40.73 2.72 3.06
N ALA A 280 39.92 2.29 4.02
CA ALA A 280 39.64 0.87 4.16
C ALA A 280 38.86 0.37 2.93
N ASP A 281 39.30 -0.76 2.40
CA ASP A 281 38.61 -1.49 1.37
C ASP A 281 37.33 -2.11 1.94
N LEU A 282 36.19 -1.69 1.40
CA LEU A 282 34.85 -2.14 1.80
C LEU A 282 34.30 -3.22 0.86
N THR A 283 35.08 -3.73 -0.09
CA THR A 283 34.60 -4.66 -1.11
C THR A 283 33.96 -5.90 -0.49
N GLU A 284 34.65 -6.56 0.45
CA GLU A 284 34.15 -7.74 1.14
C GLU A 284 32.97 -7.41 2.08
N TYR A 285 33.04 -6.27 2.77
CA TYR A 285 31.96 -5.80 3.64
C TYR A 285 30.64 -5.60 2.88
N LYS A 286 30.71 -4.93 1.72
CA LYS A 286 29.56 -4.71 0.84
C LYS A 286 29.04 -6.02 0.25
N ALA A 287 29.95 -6.89 -0.20
CA ALA A 287 29.59 -8.21 -0.72
C ALA A 287 28.85 -9.04 0.34
N ALA A 288 29.32 -9.03 1.58
CA ALA A 288 28.66 -9.68 2.70
C ALA A 288 27.24 -9.14 2.89
N LEU A 289 27.05 -7.81 2.99
CA LEU A 289 25.70 -7.24 3.16
C LEU A 289 24.71 -7.64 2.06
N THR A 290 25.17 -7.77 0.83
CA THR A 290 24.32 -8.13 -0.33
C THR A 290 24.14 -9.62 -0.55
N ALA A 291 24.84 -10.48 0.21
CA ALA A 291 24.82 -11.93 0.01
C ALA A 291 23.50 -12.60 0.45
N VAL A 292 22.66 -11.88 1.20
CA VAL A 292 21.41 -12.37 1.79
C VAL A 292 20.28 -11.38 1.53
N LYS A 293 19.07 -11.88 1.30
CA LYS A 293 17.88 -11.08 1.00
C LYS A 293 16.77 -11.40 1.98
N GLU A 294 16.12 -10.37 2.52
CA GLU A 294 15.09 -10.50 3.55
C GLU A 294 13.98 -11.48 3.19
N SER A 295 13.57 -11.50 1.92
CA SER A 295 12.51 -12.39 1.42
C SER A 295 12.81 -13.88 1.58
N ASP A 296 14.07 -14.25 1.79
CA ASP A 296 14.50 -15.65 1.75
C ASP A 296 14.56 -16.27 3.17
N TYR A 297 14.34 -15.46 4.21
CA TYR A 297 14.53 -15.83 5.61
C TYR A 297 13.34 -15.46 6.49
N THR A 298 13.20 -16.14 7.62
CA THR A 298 12.14 -15.85 8.59
C THR A 298 12.32 -14.45 9.18
N LYS A 299 11.21 -13.76 9.46
CA LYS A 299 11.22 -12.41 10.06
C LYS A 299 12.03 -12.36 11.36
N GLU A 300 11.92 -13.40 12.19
CA GLU A 300 12.63 -13.50 13.47
C GLU A 300 14.15 -13.59 13.28
N SER A 301 14.61 -14.50 12.42
CA SER A 301 16.05 -14.65 12.18
C SER A 301 16.64 -13.44 11.44
N TRP A 302 15.84 -12.82 10.56
CA TRP A 302 16.22 -11.59 9.87
C TRP A 302 16.37 -10.40 10.82
N ALA A 303 15.45 -10.24 11.79
CA ALA A 303 15.56 -9.20 12.81
C ALA A 303 16.86 -9.32 13.62
N VAL A 304 17.21 -10.54 14.05
CA VAL A 304 18.48 -10.81 14.76
C VAL A 304 19.70 -10.52 13.89
N TYR A 305 19.66 -10.86 12.60
CA TYR A 305 20.71 -10.51 11.65
C TYR A 305 20.87 -8.98 11.50
N GLN A 306 19.76 -8.24 11.43
CA GLN A 306 19.76 -6.78 11.35
C GLN A 306 20.36 -6.12 12.60
N GLU A 307 20.17 -6.70 13.79
CA GLU A 307 20.84 -6.22 15.00
C GLU A 307 22.37 -6.33 14.88
N VAL A 308 22.89 -7.43 14.33
CA VAL A 308 24.33 -7.59 14.12
C VAL A 308 24.86 -6.63 13.06
N VAL A 309 24.12 -6.43 11.96
CA VAL A 309 24.47 -5.46 10.92
C VAL A 309 24.54 -4.05 11.50
N SER A 310 23.54 -3.64 12.28
CA SER A 310 23.49 -2.31 12.90
C SER A 310 24.62 -2.07 13.90
N ALA A 311 25.02 -3.10 14.66
CA ALA A 311 26.18 -3.05 15.56
C ALA A 311 27.53 -3.01 14.82
N ASN A 312 27.55 -3.39 13.53
CA ASN A 312 28.76 -3.55 12.71
C ASN A 312 28.79 -2.64 11.47
N LEU A 313 28.16 -1.46 11.56
CA LEU A 313 28.28 -0.44 10.54
C LEU A 313 29.71 0.14 10.48
N VAL A 314 30.32 0.08 9.30
CA VAL A 314 31.66 0.61 9.01
C VAL A 314 31.67 1.40 7.70
N THR A 315 32.67 2.26 7.54
CA THR A 315 32.89 3.15 6.40
C THR A 315 34.35 3.08 5.95
N GLU A 316 34.65 3.69 4.81
CA GLU A 316 36.02 3.80 4.26
C GLU A 316 37.00 4.55 5.20
N ASN A 317 36.49 5.21 6.24
CA ASN A 317 37.25 5.94 7.24
C ASN A 317 37.54 5.13 8.52
N ASN A 318 37.00 3.91 8.63
CA ASN A 318 37.37 2.98 9.68
C ASN A 318 38.74 2.34 9.38
N THR A 319 39.40 1.78 10.39
CA THR A 319 40.61 0.97 10.16
C THR A 319 40.24 -0.28 9.38
N GLN A 320 41.15 -0.77 8.52
CA GLN A 320 40.91 -2.03 7.81
C GLN A 320 40.63 -3.19 8.79
N ALA A 321 41.30 -3.21 9.94
CA ALA A 321 41.01 -4.18 11.00
C ALA A 321 39.55 -4.13 11.47
N ARG A 322 38.98 -2.95 11.70
CA ARG A 322 37.57 -2.80 12.10
C ARG A 322 36.61 -3.21 10.98
N VAL A 323 36.95 -2.92 9.73
CA VAL A 323 36.17 -3.37 8.57
C VAL A 323 36.20 -4.89 8.45
N ASN A 324 37.36 -5.51 8.67
CA ASN A 324 37.48 -6.97 8.68
C ASN A 324 36.67 -7.60 9.81
N GLU A 325 36.74 -7.04 11.03
CA GLU A 325 35.91 -7.47 12.16
C GLU A 325 34.41 -7.34 11.89
N ALA A 326 33.98 -6.20 11.31
CA ALA A 326 32.59 -5.99 10.93
C ALA A 326 32.12 -7.01 9.89
N THR A 327 32.97 -7.25 8.88
CA THR A 327 32.71 -8.21 7.81
C THR A 327 32.55 -9.62 8.37
N GLN A 328 33.45 -10.04 9.27
CA GLN A 328 33.36 -11.35 9.94
C GLN A 328 32.11 -11.48 10.83
N ALA A 329 31.74 -10.42 11.56
CA ALA A 329 30.52 -10.43 12.37
C ALA A 329 29.26 -10.58 11.50
N ILE A 330 29.20 -9.90 10.35
CA ILE A 330 28.10 -10.04 9.39
C ILE A 330 28.06 -11.44 8.81
N ILE A 331 29.19 -11.97 8.33
CA ILE A 331 29.28 -13.34 7.78
C ILE A 331 28.90 -14.39 8.84
N ALA A 332 29.27 -14.17 10.11
CA ALA A 332 28.89 -15.05 11.20
C ALA A 332 27.37 -15.00 11.46
N ALA A 333 26.77 -13.82 11.46
CA ALA A 333 25.33 -13.65 11.65
C ALA A 333 24.51 -14.25 10.51
N GLN A 334 25.02 -14.22 9.28
CA GLN A 334 24.36 -14.87 8.14
C GLN A 334 24.17 -16.37 8.33
N LYS A 335 25.07 -17.03 9.05
CA LYS A 335 24.96 -18.48 9.33
C LYS A 335 23.81 -18.81 10.28
N ASN A 336 23.31 -17.82 11.02
CA ASN A 336 22.20 -17.97 11.96
C ASN A 336 20.85 -17.60 11.32
N LEU A 337 20.84 -17.19 10.04
CA LEU A 337 19.61 -16.93 9.32
C LEU A 337 18.85 -18.24 9.05
N VAL A 338 17.55 -18.23 9.33
CA VAL A 338 16.65 -19.37 9.15
C VAL A 338 15.87 -19.15 7.87
N LYS A 339 15.99 -20.05 6.89
CA LYS A 339 15.25 -19.94 5.63
C LYS A 339 13.76 -20.11 5.86
N ILE A 340 12.95 -19.45 5.05
CA ILE A 340 11.53 -19.77 4.94
C ILE A 340 11.45 -21.17 4.31
N GLU A 341 10.92 -22.15 5.03
CA GLU A 341 10.62 -23.46 4.45
C GLU A 341 9.46 -23.31 3.47
N VAL A 342 9.71 -23.63 2.21
CA VAL A 342 8.65 -23.76 1.20
C VAL A 342 8.07 -25.18 1.35
N PRO A 343 6.75 -25.33 1.53
CA PRO A 343 6.10 -26.64 1.53
C PRO A 343 6.32 -27.43 0.24
#